data_AF-A0A5N6LG96-F1
#
_entry.id   AF-A0A5N6LG96-F1
#
_cell.length_a   1.000
_cell.length_b   1.000
_cell.length_c   1.000
_cell.angle_alpha   90.00
_cell.angle_beta   90.00
_cell.angle_gamma   90.00
#
_symmetry.space_group_name_H-M   'P 1'
#
loop_
_entity.id
_entity.type
_entity.pdbx_description
1 polymer ?
#
loop_
_entity_poly.entity_id
_entity_poly.type
_entity_poly.pdbx_seq_one_letter_code
_entity_poly.pdbx_strand_id
1 'polypeptide(L)'
;MGEETNPSTSLPDTELFGLLSHLLQHVESLTNQEEVELRAKIEALGLEVTKVPSKPTQNLDELEIAAELDKLSAKLAHVDEMISSADVEVKSLLSDTADVWMPVITANSDERRNFTAATLDDEPSKRTL
;
A
#
# COMPACT_ATOMS: atom_id res chain seq x y z
N MET A 1 4.45 5.51 -78.82
CA MET A 1 4.02 4.10 -78.87
C MET A 1 4.84 3.35 -77.82
N GLY A 2 4.18 2.62 -76.91
CA GLY A 2 4.76 1.79 -75.84
C GLY A 2 5.05 2.59 -74.56
N GLU A 3 4.27 2.50 -73.47
CA GLU A 3 4.22 1.41 -72.48
C GLU A 3 5.64 1.05 -72.00
N GLU A 4 6.00 1.16 -70.72
CA GLU A 4 5.45 0.27 -69.69
C GLU A 4 5.19 0.94 -68.34
N THR A 5 4.01 0.62 -67.83
CA THR A 5 3.61 0.66 -66.42
C THR A 5 4.61 -0.14 -65.57
N ASN A 6 5.25 0.51 -64.59
CA ASN A 6 5.90 -0.25 -63.51
C ASN A 6 4.91 -0.39 -62.34
N PRO A 7 4.57 -1.63 -61.95
CA PRO A 7 3.51 -1.91 -61.01
C PRO A 7 3.94 -1.55 -59.59
N SER A 8 3.10 -0.79 -58.91
CA SER A 8 2.78 -0.93 -57.49
C SER A 8 3.69 -1.87 -56.69
N THR A 9 4.82 -1.37 -56.21
CA THR A 9 5.53 -1.96 -55.08
C THR A 9 5.17 -1.14 -53.84
N SER A 10 3.91 -1.24 -53.41
CA SER A 10 3.56 -0.95 -52.01
C SER A 10 4.22 -2.07 -51.20
N LEU A 11 5.47 -1.81 -50.81
CA LEU A 11 6.35 -2.79 -50.20
C LEU A 11 5.68 -3.29 -48.90
N PRO A 12 5.53 -4.61 -48.71
CA PRO A 12 4.99 -5.20 -47.48
C PRO A 12 5.72 -4.68 -46.22
N ASP A 13 6.94 -4.18 -46.38
CA ASP A 13 7.71 -3.48 -45.37
C ASP A 13 6.97 -2.25 -44.80
N THR A 14 6.30 -1.46 -45.63
CA THR A 14 5.56 -0.26 -45.18
C THR A 14 4.37 -0.63 -44.28
N GLU A 15 3.67 -1.71 -44.62
CA GLU A 15 2.57 -2.24 -43.81
C GLU A 15 3.09 -2.86 -42.50
N LEU A 16 4.21 -3.58 -42.58
CA LEU A 16 4.89 -4.14 -41.42
C LEU A 16 5.37 -3.06 -40.44
N PHE A 17 6.05 -2.01 -40.92
CA PHE A 17 6.50 -0.89 -40.08
C PHE A 17 5.32 -0.11 -39.49
N GLY A 18 4.21 0.03 -40.23
CA GLY A 18 2.98 0.63 -39.71
C GLY A 18 2.30 -0.21 -38.61
N LEU A 19 2.35 -1.54 -38.72
CA LEU A 19 1.88 -2.46 -37.69
C LEU A 19 2.78 -2.39 -36.45
N LEU A 20 4.10 -2.43 -36.63
CA LEU A 20 5.09 -2.31 -35.56
C LEU A 20 4.95 -0.97 -34.82
N SER A 21 4.71 0.15 -35.53
CA SER A 21 4.52 1.45 -34.88
C SER A 21 3.22 1.52 -34.08
N HIS A 22 2.13 0.94 -34.60
CA HIS A 22 0.87 0.84 -33.87
C HIS A 22 1.00 -0.01 -32.61
N LEU A 23 1.67 -1.16 -32.73
CA LEU A 23 1.89 -2.06 -31.59
C LEU A 23 2.75 -1.35 -30.53
N LEU A 24 3.78 -0.63 -30.94
CA LEU A 24 4.65 0.13 -30.04
C LEU A 24 3.88 1.25 -29.32
N GLN A 25 3.08 2.07 -30.03
CA GLN A 25 2.23 3.09 -29.42
C GLN A 25 1.17 2.51 -28.49
N HIS A 26 0.62 1.34 -28.82
CA HIS A 26 -0.39 0.69 -27.99
C HIS A 26 0.22 0.17 -26.69
N VAL A 27 1.39 -0.46 -26.75
CA VAL A 27 2.12 -0.92 -25.57
C VAL A 27 2.59 0.26 -24.71
N GLU A 28 3.09 1.33 -25.34
CA GLU A 28 3.51 2.56 -24.64
C GLU A 28 2.35 3.23 -23.91
N SER A 29 1.16 3.32 -24.53
CA SER A 29 -0.01 3.92 -23.89
C SER A 29 -0.58 3.07 -22.76
N LEU A 30 -0.66 1.74 -22.93
CA LEU A 30 -1.07 0.82 -21.86
C LEU A 30 -0.14 0.89 -20.65
N THR A 31 1.18 0.92 -20.90
CA THR A 31 2.20 0.98 -19.83
C THR A 31 2.13 2.32 -19.09
N ASN A 32 1.97 3.44 -19.81
CA ASN A 32 1.82 4.76 -19.20
C ASN A 32 0.56 4.86 -18.33
N GLN A 33 -0.55 4.26 -18.78
CA GLN A 33 -1.80 4.24 -18.01
C GLN A 33 -1.65 3.44 -16.72
N GLU A 34 -1.07 2.24 -16.80
CA GLU A 34 -0.82 1.40 -15.63
C GLU A 34 0.12 2.09 -14.63
N GLU A 35 1.20 2.72 -15.12
CA GLU A 35 2.13 3.46 -14.26
C GLU A 35 1.45 4.61 -13.51
N VAL A 36 0.59 5.38 -14.19
CA VAL A 36 -0.17 6.48 -13.57
C VAL A 36 -1.13 5.95 -12.50
N GLU A 37 -1.83 4.85 -12.77
CA GLU A 37 -2.71 4.21 -11.78
C GLU A 37 -1.94 3.69 -10.56
N LEU A 38 -0.77 3.10 -10.77
CA LEU A 38 0.09 2.63 -9.68
C LEU A 38 0.60 3.80 -8.84
N ARG A 39 1.02 4.92 -9.46
CA ARG A 39 1.41 6.14 -8.74
C ARG A 39 0.25 6.69 -7.90
N ALA A 40 -0.97 6.72 -8.45
CA ALA A 40 -2.16 7.16 -7.72
C ALA A 40 -2.47 6.24 -6.52
N LYS A 41 -2.33 4.92 -6.66
CA LYS A 41 -2.48 3.97 -5.55
C LYS A 41 -1.40 4.16 -4.48
N ILE A 42 -0.15 4.40 -4.88
CA ILE A 42 0.96 4.68 -3.96
C ILE A 42 0.71 5.98 -3.19
N GLU A 43 0.24 7.04 -3.86
CA GLU A 43 -0.12 8.30 -3.21
C GLU A 43 -1.24 8.12 -2.19
N ALA A 44 -2.31 7.39 -2.55
CA ALA A 44 -3.41 7.08 -1.64
C ALA A 44 -2.93 6.28 -0.41
N LEU A 45 -2.07 5.28 -0.61
CA LEU A 45 -1.46 4.52 0.49
C LEU A 45 -0.58 5.41 1.37
N GLY A 46 0.21 6.32 0.79
CA GLY A 46 1.04 7.27 1.53
C GLY A 46 0.21 8.22 2.41
N LEU A 47 -0.95 8.67 1.92
CA LEU A 47 -1.89 9.46 2.71
C LEU A 47 -2.51 8.66 3.87
N GLU A 48 -2.75 7.37 3.70
CA GLU A 48 -3.29 6.51 4.75
C GLU A 48 -2.25 6.24 5.85
N VAL A 49 -1.00 5.93 5.48
CA VAL A 49 0.10 5.63 6.42
C VAL A 49 0.46 6.83 7.29
N THR A 50 0.23 8.05 6.81
CA THR A 50 0.55 9.29 7.54
C THR A 50 -0.59 9.79 8.42
N LYS A 51 -1.74 9.11 8.48
CA LYS A 51 -2.83 9.49 9.39
C LYS A 51 -2.41 9.27 10.83
N VAL A 52 -2.08 10.36 11.49
CA VAL A 52 -1.97 10.46 12.95
C VAL A 52 -3.10 11.32 13.49
N PRO A 53 -3.59 11.07 14.72
CA PRO A 53 -4.63 11.89 15.34
C PRO A 53 -4.21 13.37 15.34
N SER A 54 -4.92 14.22 14.58
CA SER A 54 -4.52 15.63 14.37
C SER A 54 -4.75 16.52 15.59
N LYS A 55 -5.48 16.04 16.60
CA LYS A 55 -5.74 16.78 17.83
C LYS A 55 -4.95 16.15 18.97
N PRO A 56 -3.99 16.88 19.59
CA PRO A 56 -3.47 16.46 20.88
C PRO A 56 -4.65 16.36 21.86
N THR A 57 -4.63 15.37 22.74
CA THR A 57 -5.64 15.17 23.78
C THR A 57 -5.81 16.47 24.57
N GLN A 58 -6.97 17.09 24.41
CA GLN A 58 -7.40 18.21 25.23
C GLN A 58 -7.41 17.75 26.70
N ASN A 59 -7.10 18.63 27.66
CA ASN A 59 -7.36 18.29 29.05
C ASN A 59 -8.88 18.16 29.19
N LEU A 60 -9.34 16.92 29.38
CA LEU A 60 -10.75 16.57 29.54
C LEU A 60 -11.08 16.57 31.02
N ASP A 61 -12.23 17.13 31.37
CA ASP A 61 -12.78 16.98 32.72
C ASP A 61 -13.29 15.55 32.95
N GLU A 62 -13.44 15.11 34.21
CA GLU A 62 -13.81 13.73 34.57
C GLU A 62 -15.08 13.23 33.85
N LEU A 63 -16.08 14.11 33.68
CA LEU A 63 -17.33 13.79 33.00
C LEU A 63 -17.13 13.59 31.49
N GLU A 64 -16.24 14.36 30.88
CA GLU A 64 -15.87 14.22 29.47
C GLU A 64 -15.03 12.96 29.24
N ILE A 65 -14.16 12.60 30.20
CA ILE A 65 -13.43 11.33 30.19
C ILE A 65 -14.41 10.16 30.19
N ALA A 66 -15.42 10.18 31.06
CA ALA A 66 -16.44 9.13 31.10
C ALA A 66 -17.20 9.02 29.77
N ALA A 67 -17.59 10.15 29.17
CA ALA A 67 -18.28 10.17 27.87
C ALA A 67 -17.40 9.63 26.73
N GLU A 68 -16.10 9.95 26.70
CA GLU A 68 -15.18 9.39 25.72
C GLU A 68 -14.91 7.89 25.98
N LEU A 69 -14.87 7.43 27.23
CA LEU A 69 -14.76 6.01 27.56
C LEU A 69 -16.00 5.23 27.10
N ASP A 70 -17.21 5.75 27.31
CA ASP A 70 -18.45 5.14 26.83
C ASP A 70 -18.45 5.02 25.30
N LYS A 71 -18.02 6.08 24.61
CA LYS A 71 -17.87 6.10 23.15
C LYS A 71 -16.80 5.13 22.67
N LEU A 72 -15.66 5.00 23.36
CA LEU A 72 -14.65 4.01 23.04
C LEU A 72 -15.18 2.59 23.24
N SER A 73 -15.92 2.35 24.32
CA SER A 73 -16.57 1.07 24.60
C SER A 73 -17.54 0.67 23.48
N ALA A 74 -18.39 1.60 23.03
CA ALA A 74 -19.29 1.37 21.90
C ALA A 74 -18.54 1.04 20.60
N LYS A 75 -17.42 1.71 20.33
CA LYS A 75 -16.57 1.39 19.16
C LYS A 75 -15.93 0.01 19.26
N LEU A 76 -15.46 -0.37 20.44
CA LEU A 76 -14.90 -1.71 20.67
C LEU A 76 -15.95 -2.80 20.46
N ALA A 77 -17.18 -2.59 20.94
CA ALA A 77 -18.28 -3.53 20.71
C ALA A 77 -18.59 -3.70 19.21
N HIS A 78 -18.57 -2.61 18.43
CA HIS A 78 -18.77 -2.68 16.99
C HIS A 78 -17.63 -3.41 16.26
N VAL A 79 -16.37 -3.15 16.65
CA VAL A 79 -15.21 -3.86 16.09
C VAL A 79 -15.29 -5.36 16.43
N ASP A 80 -15.70 -5.72 17.64
CA ASP A 80 -15.89 -7.11 18.05
C ASP A 80 -16.96 -7.82 17.21
N GLU A 81 -18.06 -7.13 16.89
CA GLU A 81 -19.10 -7.63 15.97
C GLU A 81 -18.54 -7.83 14.55
N MET A 82 -17.76 -6.87 14.04
CA MET A 82 -17.11 -6.99 12.73
C MET A 82 -16.14 -8.16 12.68
N ILE A 83 -15.31 -8.34 13.71
CA ILE A 83 -14.38 -9.46 13.81
C ILE A 83 -15.16 -10.77 13.92
N SER A 84 -16.21 -10.81 14.74
CA SER A 84 -17.03 -12.02 14.92
C SER A 84 -17.70 -12.47 13.63
N SER A 85 -18.13 -11.53 12.78
CA SER A 85 -18.76 -11.79 11.48
C SER A 85 -17.78 -12.04 10.33
N ALA A 86 -16.48 -11.79 10.53
CA ALA A 86 -15.45 -12.07 9.54
C ALA A 86 -15.25 -13.57 9.29
N ASP A 87 -14.75 -13.89 8.11
CA ASP A 87 -14.34 -15.24 7.70
C ASP A 87 -13.09 -15.72 8.46
N VAL A 88 -12.83 -17.02 8.38
CA VAL A 88 -11.76 -17.69 9.16
C VAL A 88 -10.37 -17.21 8.74
N GLU A 89 -10.15 -16.92 7.46
CA GLU A 89 -8.86 -16.48 6.94
C GLU A 89 -8.53 -15.06 7.41
N VAL A 90 -9.51 -14.14 7.34
CA VAL A 90 -9.37 -12.78 7.89
C VAL A 90 -9.14 -12.82 9.40
N LYS A 91 -9.83 -13.69 10.16
CA LYS A 91 -9.60 -13.84 11.59
C LYS A 91 -8.19 -14.30 11.92
N SER A 92 -7.67 -15.30 11.18
CA SER A 92 -6.29 -15.78 11.35
C SER A 92 -5.30 -14.65 11.09
N LEU A 93 -5.47 -13.92 9.98
CA LEU A 93 -4.61 -12.80 9.62
C LEU A 93 -4.62 -11.69 10.67
N LEU A 94 -5.81 -11.34 11.20
CA LEU A 94 -5.94 -10.35 12.27
C LEU A 94 -5.26 -10.81 13.57
N SER A 95 -5.34 -12.12 13.89
CA SER A 95 -4.64 -12.70 15.03
C SER A 95 -3.12 -12.61 14.86
N ASP A 96 -2.60 -13.06 13.72
CA ASP A 96 -1.16 -13.00 13.41
C ASP A 96 -0.64 -11.55 13.41
N THR A 97 -1.47 -10.62 12.92
CA THR A 97 -1.17 -9.18 12.96
C THR A 97 -1.19 -8.64 14.39
N ALA A 98 -2.12 -9.11 15.23
CA ALA A 98 -2.18 -8.72 16.63
C ALA A 98 -0.94 -9.20 17.39
N ASP A 99 -0.41 -10.38 17.11
CA ASP A 99 0.82 -10.89 17.75
C ASP A 99 2.03 -9.97 17.49
N VAL A 100 2.11 -9.34 16.32
CA VAL A 100 3.17 -8.39 15.96
C VAL A 100 2.96 -7.03 16.61
N TRP A 101 1.73 -6.50 16.59
CA TRP A 101 1.46 -5.11 16.98
C TRP A 101 1.08 -4.92 18.45
N MET A 102 0.49 -5.92 19.11
CA MET A 102 0.10 -5.82 20.52
C MET A 102 1.27 -5.43 21.41
N PRO A 103 2.47 -6.07 21.33
CA PRO A 103 3.63 -5.65 22.12
C PRO A 103 4.04 -4.20 21.88
N VAL A 104 3.90 -3.68 20.66
CA VAL A 104 4.28 -2.31 20.30
C VAL A 104 3.26 -1.29 20.81
N ILE A 105 1.97 -1.62 20.72
CA ILE A 105 0.87 -0.73 21.10
C ILE A 105 0.76 -0.63 22.62
N THR A 106 0.88 -1.76 23.34
CA THR A 106 0.78 -1.79 24.80
C THR A 106 2.07 -1.46 25.52
N ALA A 107 3.19 -1.36 24.80
CA ALA A 107 4.48 -1.02 25.39
C ALA A 107 4.44 0.32 26.13
N ASN A 108 5.00 0.31 27.34
CA ASN A 108 5.28 1.50 28.12
C ASN A 108 6.47 2.28 27.55
N SER A 109 6.75 3.46 28.13
CA SER A 109 7.81 4.36 27.65
C SER A 109 9.21 3.72 27.64
N ASP A 110 9.50 2.81 28.57
CA ASP A 110 10.81 2.17 28.68
C ASP A 110 10.94 1.01 27.69
N GLU A 111 9.88 0.21 27.53
CA GLU A 111 9.79 -0.85 26.51
C GLU A 111 9.92 -0.27 25.09
N ARG A 112 9.31 0.91 24.84
CA ARG A 112 9.41 1.59 23.55
C ARG A 112 10.82 2.02 23.18
N ARG A 113 11.66 2.36 24.17
CA ARG A 113 13.08 2.71 23.94
C ARG A 113 13.88 1.49 23.47
N ASN A 114 13.53 0.30 23.94
CA ASN A 114 14.20 -0.94 23.54
C ASN A 114 13.90 -1.34 22.09
N PHE A 115 12.73 -0.99 21.53
CA PHE A 115 12.44 -1.23 20.11
C PHE A 115 13.36 -0.45 19.16
N THR A 116 13.82 0.74 19.56
CA THR A 116 14.77 1.54 18.76
C THR A 116 16.22 1.08 18.89
N ALA A 117 16.55 0.29 19.93
CA ALA A 117 17.90 -0.21 20.16
C ALA A 117 18.19 -1.50 19.39
N ALA A 118 17.16 -2.34 19.16
CA ALA A 118 17.31 -3.62 18.46
C ALA A 118 17.72 -3.49 16.99
N THR A 119 17.54 -2.32 16.37
CA THR A 119 17.93 -2.08 14.96
C THR A 119 19.44 -1.85 14.77
N LEU A 120 20.23 -1.72 15.84
CA LEU A 120 21.68 -1.50 15.76
C LEU A 120 22.53 -2.78 15.87
N ASP A 121 21.94 -3.92 16.24
CA ASP A 121 22.70 -5.16 16.53
C ASP A 121 22.62 -6.24 15.43
N ASP A 122 21.94 -5.98 14.30
CA ASP A 122 21.93 -6.90 13.15
C ASP A 122 22.94 -6.49 12.06
N GLU A 123 24.20 -6.32 12.46
CA GLU A 123 25.34 -6.33 11.55
C GLU A 123 25.81 -7.79 11.37
N PRO A 124 25.83 -8.35 10.13
CA PRO A 124 26.33 -9.68 9.90
C PRO A 124 27.84 -9.68 10.09
N SER A 125 28.28 -10.00 11.30
CA SER A 125 29.69 -10.27 11.61
C SER A 125 30.24 -11.32 10.63
N LYS A 126 30.92 -10.83 9.60
CA LYS A 126 31.99 -11.55 8.91
C LYS A 126 33.00 -11.98 9.98
N ARG A 127 32.89 -13.23 10.44
CA ARG A 127 33.96 -13.91 11.16
C ARG A 127 34.66 -14.86 10.20
N THR A 128 35.48 -14.27 9.34
CA THR A 128 36.67 -14.92 8.78
C THR A 128 37.83 -14.63 9.73
N LEU A 129 38.25 -15.63 10.51
CA LEU A 129 39.62 -16.17 10.57
C LEU A 129 39.67 -17.37 11.52
#